data_AF-A0A2U1DFT4-F1
#
_entry.id   AF-A0A2U1DFT4-F1
#
_cell.length_a   1.000
_cell.length_b   1.000
_cell.length_c   1.000
_cell.angle_alpha   90.00
_cell.angle_beta   90.00
_cell.angle_gamma   90.00
#
_symmetry.space_group_name_H-M   'P 1'
#
loop_
_entity.id
_entity.type
_entity.pdbx_description
1 polymer ?
#
loop_
_entity_poly.entity_id
_entity_poly.type
_entity_poly.pdbx_seq_one_letter_code
_entity_poly.pdbx_strand_id
1 'polypeptide(L)'
;MYLNYVEYNDLIGDDLELKDFNKLLKKATIQLDNVTNGFYELKHSLDDDLKSSIFTYIARAKAFKQALGLTIDFMNQLQVTNVASLNTDGTADVQIGDTHIQGAGLSGTITNGYGSVIPDEAIQLLGRHGLLYRGGL
;
A
#
# COMPACT_ATOMS: atom_id res chain seq x y z
N MET A 1 -3.93 13.45 -6.56
CA MET A 1 -2.74 12.76 -6.00
C MET A 1 -3.10 12.35 -4.58
N TYR A 2 -3.02 11.07 -4.24
CA TYR A 2 -3.67 10.54 -3.02
C TYR A 2 -2.92 10.82 -1.71
N LEU A 3 -1.59 10.93 -1.77
CA LEU A 3 -0.72 11.18 -0.63
C LEU A 3 0.41 12.11 -1.08
N ASN A 4 0.73 13.13 -0.28
CA ASN A 4 1.89 13.99 -0.52
C ASN A 4 3.05 13.65 0.42
N TYR A 5 4.23 14.19 0.13
CA TYR A 5 5.46 13.86 0.85
C TYR A 5 5.43 14.21 2.34
N VAL A 6 4.87 15.37 2.68
CA VAL A 6 4.74 15.79 4.09
C VAL A 6 3.81 14.83 4.83
N GLU A 7 2.66 14.51 4.24
CA GLU A 7 1.72 13.55 4.83
C GLU A 7 2.32 12.14 4.97
N TYR A 8 3.15 11.72 4.03
CA TYR A 8 3.86 10.43 4.12
C TYR A 8 4.82 10.42 5.30
N ASN A 9 5.65 11.45 5.45
CA ASN A 9 6.59 11.56 6.57
C ASN A 9 5.86 11.63 7.92
N ASP A 10 4.73 12.35 7.98
CA ASP A 10 3.89 12.43 9.18
C ASP A 10 3.26 11.06 9.55
N LEU A 11 2.97 10.21 8.56
CA LEU A 11 2.34 8.90 8.78
C LEU A 11 3.34 7.79 9.13
N ILE A 12 4.49 7.76 8.47
CA ILE A 12 5.43 6.64 8.52
C ILE A 12 6.66 6.96 9.39
N GLY A 13 7.11 8.22 9.39
CA GLY A 13 8.33 8.61 10.11
C GLY A 13 9.64 8.10 9.49
N ASP A 14 9.62 7.67 8.22
CA ASP A 14 10.80 7.20 7.50
C ASP A 14 11.51 8.36 6.74
N ASP A 15 12.83 8.26 6.60
CA ASP A 15 13.68 9.26 5.94
C ASP A 15 13.88 8.88 4.47
N LEU A 16 12.78 8.85 3.71
CA LEU A 16 12.78 8.57 2.28
C LEU A 16 13.03 9.86 1.48
N GLU A 17 13.98 9.86 0.54
CA GLU A 17 14.19 11.02 -0.32
C GLU A 17 12.96 11.32 -1.20
N LEU A 18 12.63 12.60 -1.38
CA LEU A 18 11.47 13.04 -2.18
C LEU A 18 11.43 12.43 -3.60
N LYS A 19 12.59 12.24 -4.23
CA LYS A 19 12.69 11.64 -5.57
C LYS A 19 12.21 10.18 -5.56
N ASP A 20 12.65 9.41 -4.57
CA ASP A 20 12.28 8.01 -4.42
C ASP A 20 10.84 7.87 -3.94
N PHE A 21 10.38 8.74 -3.05
CA PHE A 21 8.96 8.86 -2.71
C PHE A 21 8.09 9.03 -3.96
N ASN A 22 8.39 9.98 -4.84
CA ASN A 22 7.58 10.20 -6.05
C ASN A 22 7.55 8.98 -6.98
N LYS A 23 8.67 8.26 -7.09
CA LYS A 23 8.76 7.03 -7.88
C LYS A 23 7.95 5.90 -7.25
N LEU A 24 8.07 5.70 -5.94
CA LEU A 24 7.39 4.63 -5.21
C LEU A 24 5.88 4.91 -5.08
N LEU A 25 5.49 6.16 -4.83
CA LEU A 25 4.09 6.58 -4.77
C LEU A 25 3.32 6.15 -6.00
N LYS A 26 3.86 6.42 -7.21
CA LYS A 26 3.18 6.05 -8.45
C LYS A 26 2.96 4.54 -8.56
N LYS A 27 3.90 3.73 -8.10
CA LYS A 27 3.82 2.26 -8.15
C LYS A 27 2.89 1.69 -7.07
N ALA A 28 2.99 2.21 -5.85
CA ALA A 28 2.12 1.85 -4.73
C ALA A 28 0.66 2.21 -5.03
N THR A 29 0.41 3.37 -5.65
CA THR A 29 -0.94 3.77 -6.11
C THR A 29 -1.53 2.74 -7.08
N ILE A 30 -0.78 2.30 -8.10
CA ILE A 30 -1.25 1.27 -9.04
C ILE A 30 -1.61 -0.02 -8.31
N GLN A 31 -0.81 -0.47 -7.35
CA GLN A 31 -1.10 -1.68 -6.58
C GLN A 31 -2.39 -1.52 -5.77
N LEU A 32 -2.56 -0.39 -5.07
CA LEU A 32 -3.74 -0.13 -4.25
C LEU A 32 -5.01 0.02 -5.09
N ASP A 33 -4.95 0.75 -6.20
CA ASP A 33 -6.09 0.90 -7.10
C ASP A 33 -6.51 -0.46 -7.68
N ASN A 34 -5.57 -1.36 -7.99
CA ASN A 34 -5.90 -2.72 -8.43
C ASN A 34 -6.64 -3.52 -7.34
N VAL A 35 -6.12 -3.59 -6.10
CA VAL A 35 -6.76 -4.38 -5.04
C VAL A 35 -8.07 -3.76 -4.53
N THR A 36 -8.26 -2.46 -4.73
CA THR A 36 -9.51 -1.76 -4.41
C THR A 36 -10.46 -1.64 -5.60
N ASN A 37 -10.08 -2.18 -6.77
CA ASN A 37 -10.82 -2.06 -8.03
C ASN A 37 -11.23 -0.60 -8.33
N GLY A 38 -10.22 0.27 -8.30
CA GLY A 38 -10.29 1.69 -8.61
C GLY A 38 -11.30 2.44 -7.73
N PHE A 39 -11.39 2.13 -6.43
CA PHE A 39 -12.41 2.72 -5.57
C PHE A 39 -12.40 4.25 -5.59
N TYR A 40 -11.22 4.86 -5.39
CA TYR A 40 -11.05 6.32 -5.45
C TYR A 40 -10.68 6.86 -6.85
N GLU A 41 -10.31 5.97 -7.77
CA GLU A 41 -10.01 6.37 -9.14
C GLU A 41 -11.30 6.53 -9.97
N LEU A 42 -12.25 5.61 -9.78
CA LEU A 42 -13.40 5.43 -10.66
C LEU A 42 -14.76 5.69 -9.99
N LYS A 43 -14.88 5.47 -8.68
CA LYS A 43 -16.19 5.39 -8.00
C LYS A 43 -16.42 6.51 -6.99
N HIS A 44 -15.37 6.96 -6.30
CA HIS A 44 -15.45 7.91 -5.19
C HIS A 44 -14.35 8.95 -5.26
N SER A 45 -14.58 10.13 -4.65
CA SER A 45 -13.57 11.16 -4.49
C SER A 45 -12.93 11.04 -3.10
N LEU A 46 -11.60 10.85 -3.07
CA LEU A 46 -10.85 10.78 -1.80
C LEU A 46 -10.99 12.08 -1.01
N ASP A 47 -10.95 13.23 -1.69
CA ASP A 47 -11.03 14.54 -1.06
C ASP A 47 -12.42 14.80 -0.45
N ASP A 48 -13.48 14.33 -1.10
CA ASP A 48 -14.85 14.48 -0.59
C ASP A 48 -15.09 13.57 0.61
N ASP A 49 -14.57 12.33 0.57
CA ASP A 49 -14.65 11.41 1.70
C ASP A 49 -13.87 11.94 2.92
N LEU A 50 -12.70 12.55 2.72
CA LEU A 50 -11.92 13.18 3.79
C LEU A 50 -12.63 14.36 4.45
N LYS A 51 -13.48 15.08 3.70
CA LYS A 51 -14.24 16.25 4.18
C LYS A 51 -15.68 15.92 4.57
N SER A 52 -16.08 14.66 4.42
CA SER A 52 -17.45 14.22 4.65
C SER A 52 -17.87 14.45 6.11
N SER A 53 -19.14 14.72 6.35
CA SER A 53 -19.73 14.66 7.69
C SER A 53 -19.96 13.22 8.17
N ILE A 54 -19.85 12.24 7.26
CA ILE A 54 -20.04 10.82 7.55
C ILE A 54 -18.71 10.25 8.03
N PHE A 55 -18.63 9.93 9.32
CA PHE A 55 -17.42 9.42 9.96
C PHE A 55 -16.79 8.21 9.26
N THR A 56 -17.62 7.28 8.75
CA THR A 56 -17.13 6.08 8.07
C THR A 56 -16.43 6.39 6.75
N TYR A 57 -16.81 7.46 6.04
CA TYR A 57 -16.15 7.89 4.80
C TYR A 57 -14.79 8.50 5.11
N ILE A 58 -14.71 9.37 6.12
CA ILE A 58 -13.44 9.93 6.59
C ILE A 58 -12.49 8.81 7.01
N ALA A 59 -12.98 7.84 7.80
CA ALA A 59 -12.17 6.73 8.29
C ALA A 59 -11.64 5.86 7.14
N ARG A 60 -12.47 5.56 6.14
CA ARG A 60 -12.07 4.82 4.95
C ARG A 60 -11.02 5.56 4.12
N ALA A 61 -11.17 6.88 3.92
CA ALA A 61 -10.20 7.67 3.18
C ALA A 61 -8.84 7.76 3.90
N LYS A 62 -8.85 7.93 5.23
CA LYS A 62 -7.64 7.87 6.05
C LYS A 62 -6.96 6.50 5.97
N ALA A 63 -7.73 5.43 6.07
CA ALA A 63 -7.23 4.06 5.94
C ALA A 63 -6.56 3.81 4.58
N PHE A 64 -7.12 4.34 3.49
CA PHE A 64 -6.51 4.26 2.17
C PHE A 64 -5.16 4.99 2.10
N LYS A 65 -5.07 6.21 2.65
CA LYS A 65 -3.80 6.97 2.72
C LYS A 65 -2.75 6.27 3.57
N GLN A 66 -3.15 5.69 4.70
CA GLN A 66 -2.28 4.89 5.56
C GLN A 66 -1.77 3.64 4.85
N ALA A 67 -2.66 2.88 4.18
CA ALA A 67 -2.28 1.72 3.39
C ALA A 67 -1.30 2.09 2.27
N LEU A 68 -1.49 3.25 1.64
CA LEU A 68 -0.57 3.74 0.60
C LEU A 68 0.81 4.07 1.19
N GLY A 69 0.85 4.72 2.36
CA GLY A 69 2.10 4.99 3.08
C GLY A 69 2.86 3.72 3.45
N LEU A 70 2.16 2.75 4.07
CA LEU A 70 2.73 1.44 4.43
C LEU A 70 3.26 0.69 3.19
N THR A 71 2.57 0.82 2.06
CA THR A 71 3.01 0.16 0.82
C THR A 71 4.27 0.81 0.25
N ILE A 72 4.39 2.14 0.31
CA ILE A 72 5.61 2.87 -0.10
C ILE A 72 6.79 2.47 0.79
N ASP A 73 6.58 2.47 2.11
CA ASP A 73 7.58 2.06 3.09
C ASP A 73 8.06 0.61 2.86
N PHE A 74 7.12 -0.32 2.68
CA PHE A 74 7.43 -1.71 2.35
C PHE A 74 8.24 -1.86 1.06
N MET A 75 7.85 -1.14 0.00
CA MET A 75 8.60 -1.13 -1.27
C MET A 75 10.01 -0.55 -1.10
N ASN A 76 10.18 0.45 -0.25
CA ASN A 76 11.47 1.06 0.05
C ASN A 76 12.38 0.08 0.81
N GLN A 77 11.89 -0.50 1.90
CA GLN A 77 12.67 -1.41 2.76
C GLN A 77 13.13 -2.66 2.00
N LEU A 78 12.27 -3.20 1.13
CA LEU A 78 12.58 -4.39 0.35
C LEU A 78 13.26 -4.09 -0.99
N GLN A 79 13.34 -2.83 -1.41
CA GLN A 79 13.79 -2.42 -2.75
C GLN A 79 13.00 -3.10 -3.90
N VAL A 80 11.74 -3.46 -3.64
CA VAL A 80 10.85 -4.16 -4.59
C VAL A 80 9.65 -3.30 -4.91
N THR A 81 9.14 -3.41 -6.13
CA THR A 81 8.02 -2.54 -6.56
C THR A 81 6.92 -3.25 -7.33
N ASN A 82 7.15 -4.50 -7.72
CA ASN A 82 6.18 -5.39 -8.32
C ASN A 82 6.63 -6.85 -8.16
N VAL A 83 5.73 -7.79 -8.42
CA VAL A 83 6.00 -9.22 -8.27
C VAL A 83 7.07 -9.71 -9.26
N ALA A 84 7.13 -9.10 -10.46
CA ALA A 84 8.11 -9.49 -11.46
C ALA A 84 9.56 -9.19 -11.00
N SER A 85 9.78 -8.12 -10.23
CA SER A 85 11.09 -7.80 -9.62
C SER A 85 11.50 -8.76 -8.50
N LEU A 86 10.59 -9.58 -7.96
CA LEU A 86 10.91 -10.57 -6.93
C LEU A 86 11.54 -11.85 -7.48
N ASN A 87 11.40 -12.10 -8.78
CA ASN A 87 11.95 -13.30 -9.42
C ASN A 87 13.43 -13.16 -9.81
N THR A 88 14.00 -11.95 -9.67
CA THR A 88 15.36 -11.63 -10.13
C THR A 88 16.37 -11.48 -9.00
N ASP A 89 15.95 -11.07 -7.80
CA ASP A 89 16.88 -10.76 -6.71
C ASP A 89 16.65 -11.70 -5.52
N GLY A 90 17.75 -12.35 -5.10
CA GLY A 90 17.78 -13.41 -4.11
C GLY A 90 17.40 -12.96 -2.69
N THR A 91 17.17 -13.98 -1.86
CA THR A 91 16.86 -13.96 -0.42
C THR A 91 17.23 -12.69 0.34
N ALA A 92 16.22 -11.91 0.71
CA ALA A 92 16.31 -10.84 1.71
C ALA A 92 15.65 -11.31 3.02
N ASP A 93 16.36 -11.16 4.14
CA ASP A 93 15.81 -11.25 5.50
C ASP A 93 15.46 -9.82 5.90
N VAL A 94 14.17 -9.50 6.01
CA VAL A 94 13.71 -8.14 6.30
C VAL A 94 12.64 -8.17 7.37
N GLN A 95 12.79 -7.28 8.35
CA GLN A 95 11.85 -7.06 9.42
C GLN A 95 11.17 -5.71 9.22
N ILE A 96 9.87 -5.73 8.94
CA ILE A 96 9.00 -4.55 8.79
C ILE A 96 8.01 -4.57 9.95
N GLY A 97 8.20 -3.71 10.95
CA GLY A 97 7.37 -3.72 12.16
C GLY A 97 7.40 -5.07 12.89
N ASP A 98 6.21 -5.63 13.19
CA ASP A 98 6.06 -6.98 13.77
C ASP A 98 6.20 -8.11 12.72
N THR A 99 6.26 -7.76 11.43
CA THR A 99 6.30 -8.70 10.32
C THR A 99 7.75 -9.04 9.97
N HIS A 100 8.13 -10.31 10.15
CA HIS A 100 9.46 -10.83 9.84
C HIS A 100 9.41 -11.73 8.61
N ILE A 101 10.17 -11.40 7.57
CA ILE A 101 10.27 -12.16 6.32
C ILE A 101 11.59 -12.94 6.32
N GLN A 102 11.52 -14.27 6.49
CA GLN A 102 12.66 -15.19 6.35
C GLN A 102 12.63 -15.94 5.01
N GLY A 103 13.82 -16.18 4.43
CA GLY A 103 14.04 -16.47 3.01
C GLY A 103 13.59 -17.83 2.42
N ALA A 104 14.01 -17.99 1.16
CA ALA A 104 13.75 -19.05 0.16
C ALA A 104 12.34 -19.02 -0.48
N GLY A 105 12.24 -18.36 -1.64
CA GLY A 105 10.97 -18.19 -2.38
C GLY A 105 10.28 -16.86 -2.07
N LEU A 106 11.00 -15.75 -2.30
CA LEU A 106 10.54 -14.37 -2.02
C LEU A 106 9.17 -14.04 -2.62
N SER A 107 8.90 -14.55 -3.82
CA SER A 107 7.63 -14.29 -4.52
C SER A 107 6.41 -14.76 -3.71
N GLY A 108 6.43 -15.96 -3.12
CA GLY A 108 5.31 -16.47 -2.32
C GLY A 108 5.17 -15.86 -0.92
N THR A 109 6.22 -15.18 -0.43
CA THR A 109 6.26 -14.59 0.92
C THR A 109 5.96 -13.08 0.89
N ILE A 110 6.29 -12.40 -0.21
CA ILE A 110 6.08 -10.96 -0.39
C ILE A 110 4.80 -10.66 -1.17
N THR A 111 4.29 -11.63 -1.95
CA THR A 111 2.98 -11.50 -2.56
C THR A 111 1.90 -11.95 -1.60
N ASN A 112 0.94 -11.04 -1.35
CA ASN A 112 -0.26 -11.41 -0.64
C ASN A 112 -1.21 -12.23 -1.54
N GLY A 113 -2.34 -12.68 -0.99
CA GLY A 113 -3.37 -13.44 -1.72
C GLY A 113 -3.98 -12.72 -2.94
N TYR A 114 -3.64 -11.45 -3.17
CA TYR A 114 -4.04 -10.66 -4.35
C TYR A 114 -2.96 -10.63 -5.45
N GLY A 115 -1.81 -11.27 -5.26
CA GLY A 115 -0.70 -11.25 -6.21
C GLY A 115 -0.04 -9.87 -6.32
N SER A 116 -0.09 -9.08 -5.24
CA SER A 116 0.41 -7.71 -5.16
C SER A 116 1.51 -7.55 -4.11
N VAL A 117 2.38 -6.56 -4.33
CA VAL A 117 3.44 -6.16 -3.39
C VAL A 117 2.87 -5.11 -2.42
N ILE A 118 1.87 -5.52 -1.64
CA ILE A 118 1.22 -4.70 -0.62
C ILE A 118 1.34 -5.47 0.70
N PRO A 119 1.88 -4.87 1.77
CA PRO A 119 2.04 -5.54 3.05
C PRO A 119 0.68 -5.97 3.63
N ASP A 120 0.67 -7.06 4.39
CA ASP A 120 -0.56 -7.61 4.94
C ASP A 120 -1.27 -6.63 5.90
N GLU A 121 -0.54 -5.76 6.62
CA GLU A 121 -1.19 -4.75 7.46
C GLU A 121 -2.00 -3.75 6.62
N ALA A 122 -1.49 -3.37 5.43
CA ALA A 122 -2.21 -2.50 4.50
C ALA A 122 -3.46 -3.21 3.95
N ILE A 123 -3.38 -4.50 3.62
CA ILE A 123 -4.55 -5.30 3.21
C ILE A 123 -5.59 -5.39 4.33
N GLN A 124 -5.17 -5.71 5.55
CA GLN A 124 -6.08 -5.79 6.71
C GLN A 124 -6.78 -4.44 6.96
N LEU A 125 -6.02 -3.34 6.85
CA LEU A 125 -6.55 -1.99 6.99
C LEU A 125 -7.60 -1.67 5.91
N LEU A 126 -7.29 -1.94 4.64
CA LEU A 126 -8.24 -1.78 3.54
C LEU A 126 -9.49 -2.66 3.72
N GLY A 127 -9.30 -3.91 4.14
CA GLY A 127 -10.38 -4.88 4.34
C GLY A 127 -11.34 -4.48 5.47
N ARG A 128 -10.80 -3.98 6.58
CA ARG A 128 -11.57 -3.46 7.72
C ARG A 128 -12.50 -2.32 7.33
N HIS A 129 -12.11 -1.52 6.34
CA HIS A 129 -12.88 -0.37 5.86
C HIS A 129 -13.66 -0.65 4.57
N GLY A 130 -13.77 -1.91 4.15
CA GLY A 130 -14.57 -2.31 3.00
C GLY A 130 -14.01 -1.87 1.64
N LEU A 131 -12.71 -1.61 1.55
CA LEU A 131 -12.05 -1.14 0.33
C LEU A 131 -11.59 -2.29 -0.59
N LEU A 132 -11.38 -3.49 -0.05
CA LEU A 132 -10.92 -4.62 -0.85
C LEU A 132 -12.00 -5.07 -1.83
N TYR A 133 -11.62 -5.21 -3.09
CA TYR A 133 -12.46 -5.84 -4.09
C TYR A 133 -12.57 -7.34 -3.78
N ARG A 134 -13.80 -7.82 -3.57
CA ARG A 134 -14.05 -9.23 -3.21
C ARG A 134 -14.36 -10.15 -4.40
N GLY A 135 -14.34 -9.64 -5.63
CA GLY A 135 -14.86 -10.38 -6.79
C GLY A 135 -16.37 -10.55 -6.64
N GLY A 136 -17.15 -9.90 -7.49
CA GLY A 136 -18.56 -10.29 -7.61
C GLY A 136 -18.60 -11.68 -8.23
N LEU A 137 -19.22 -12.64 -7.54
CA LEU A 137 -19.71 -13.87 -8.16
C LEU A 137 -20.75 -13.54 -9.23
#